data_AF-A0A565BRA1-F1
#
_entry.id   AF-A0A565BRA1-F1
#
_cell.length_a   1.000
_cell.length_b   1.000
_cell.length_c   1.000
_cell.angle_alpha   90.00
_cell.angle_beta   90.00
_cell.angle_gamma   90.00
#
_symmetry.space_group_name_H-M   'P 1'
#
loop_
_entity.id
_entity.type
_entity.pdbx_description
1 polymer ?
#
loop_
_entity_poly.entity_id
_entity_poly.type
_entity_poly.pdbx_seq_one_letter_code
_entity_poly.pdbx_strand_id
1 'polypeptide(L)' 'MASTLDVSRAELALVVMYLNKADARDKLCRAIQYGSKFLSGGQPGTAQIVDKNTSLARKVFRLSKE' A
#
# COMPACT_ATOMS: atom_id res chain seq x y z
N MET A 1 -30.33 12.14 -8.96
CA MET A 1 -29.69 10.81 -8.82
C MET A 1 -28.23 11.01 -9.19
N ALA A 2 -27.29 10.72 -8.29
CA ALA A 2 -25.86 10.76 -8.62
C ALA A 2 -25.57 9.70 -9.67
N SER A 3 -24.82 10.05 -10.72
CA SER A 3 -24.44 9.07 -11.74
C SER A 3 -23.45 8.08 -11.15
N THR A 4 -23.37 6.87 -11.71
CA THR A 4 -22.37 5.87 -11.30
C THR A 4 -20.94 6.44 -11.34
N LEU A 5 -20.68 7.36 -12.28
CA LEU A 5 -19.41 8.05 -12.41
C LEU A 5 -19.10 8.95 -11.20
N ASP A 6 -20.11 9.64 -10.67
CA ASP A 6 -19.96 10.52 -9.50
C ASP A 6 -19.62 9.70 -8.24
N VAL A 7 -20.23 8.53 -8.10
CA VAL A 7 -19.94 7.59 -7.00
C VAL A 7 -18.50 7.08 -7.09
N SER A 8 -18.07 6.60 -8.26
CA SER A 8 -16.69 6.12 -8.43
C SER A 8 -15.65 7.22 -8.21
N ARG A 9 -15.96 8.47 -8.59
CA ARG A 9 -15.07 9.62 -8.36
C ARG A 9 -14.95 9.94 -6.86
N ALA A 10 -16.04 9.82 -6.09
CA ALA A 10 -16.01 9.99 -4.64
C ALA A 10 -15.21 8.87 -3.93
N GLU A 11 -15.35 7.63 -4.38
CA GLU A 11 -14.58 6.48 -3.85
C GLU A 11 -13.08 6.65 -4.13
N LEU A 12 -12.71 7.07 -5.34
CA LEU A 12 -11.32 7.37 -5.71
C LEU A 12 -10.74 8.50 -4.83
N ALA A 13 -11.50 9.56 -4.60
CA ALA A 13 -11.07 10.66 -3.73
C ALA A 13 -10.82 10.19 -2.29
N LEU A 14 -11.67 9.29 -1.78
CA LEU A 14 -11.50 8.68 -0.45
C LEU A 14 -10.22 7.84 -0.36
N VAL A 15 -9.93 7.03 -1.40
CA VAL A 15 -8.69 6.23 -1.48
C VAL A 15 -7.46 7.13 -1.51
N VAL A 16 -7.49 8.22 -2.27
CA VAL A 16 -6.39 9.20 -2.31
C VAL A 16 -6.18 9.85 -0.94
N MET A 17 -7.24 10.31 -0.28
CA MET A 17 -7.15 10.85 1.09
C MET A 17 -6.57 9.83 2.08
N TYR A 18 -6.96 8.56 1.96
CA TYR A 18 -6.44 7.50 2.82
C TYR A 18 -4.95 7.27 2.58
N LEU A 19 -4.52 7.21 1.31
CA LEU A 19 -3.13 6.99 0.93
C LEU A 19 -2.21 8.19 1.22
N ASN A 20 -2.73 9.41 1.37
CA ASN A 20 -1.93 10.54 1.80
C ASN A 20 -1.44 10.42 3.25
N LYS A 21 -2.09 9.59 4.08
CA LYS A 21 -1.62 9.36 5.46
C LYS A 21 -0.42 8.42 5.47
N ALA A 22 0.69 8.85 6.05
CA ALA A 22 1.91 8.05 6.16
C ALA A 22 1.66 6.67 6.83
N ASP A 23 0.84 6.62 7.88
CA ASP A 23 0.49 5.38 8.59
C ASP A 23 -0.34 4.40 7.74
N ALA A 24 -1.21 4.92 6.86
CA ALA A 24 -2.01 4.09 5.97
C ALA A 24 -1.11 3.40 4.93
N ARG A 25 -0.14 4.14 4.38
CA ARG A 25 0.87 3.60 3.47
C ARG A 25 1.77 2.56 4.16
N ASP A 26 2.18 2.80 5.40
CA ASP A 26 2.98 1.84 6.18
C ASP A 26 2.26 0.51 6.38
N LYS A 27 0.98 0.57 6.78
CA LYS A 27 0.11 -0.62 6.93
C LYS A 27 -0.07 -1.37 5.61
N LEU A 28 -0.22 -0.65 4.50
CA LEU A 28 -0.34 -1.24 3.17
C LEU A 28 0.93 -1.99 2.77
N CYS A 29 2.11 -1.38 2.96
CA CYS A 29 3.38 -2.04 2.71
C CYS A 29 3.55 -3.29 3.58
N ARG A 30 3.13 -3.25 4.85
CA ARG A 30 3.13 -4.43 5.73
C ARG A 30 2.20 -5.54 5.21
N ALA A 31 1.00 -5.20 4.77
CA ALA A 31 0.07 -6.17 4.19
C ALA A 31 0.66 -6.84 2.95
N ILE A 32 1.33 -6.09 2.06
CA ILE A 32 2.00 -6.62 0.87
C ILE A 32 3.14 -7.57 1.26
N GLN A 33 3.95 -7.22 2.26
CA GLN A 33 5.01 -8.11 2.79
C GLN A 33 4.44 -9.42 3.31
N TYR A 34 3.38 -9.36 4.12
CA TYR A 34 2.74 -10.55 4.67
C TYR A 34 2.10 -11.40 3.58
N GLY A 35 1.32 -10.80 2.67
CA GLY A 35 0.68 -11.50 1.57
C GLY A 35 1.71 -12.18 0.65
N SER A 36 2.83 -11.51 0.37
CA SER A 36 3.90 -12.08 -0.43
C SER A 36 4.60 -13.26 0.25
N LYS A 37 4.85 -13.18 1.56
CA LYS A 37 5.43 -14.30 2.35
C LYS A 37 4.47 -15.48 2.46
N PHE A 38 3.17 -15.21 2.56
CA PHE A 38 2.13 -16.24 2.57
C PHE A 38 2.07 -16.97 1.22
N LEU A 39 2.05 -16.22 0.11
CA LEU A 39 2.04 -16.78 -1.25
C LEU A 39 3.31 -17.59 -1.57
N SER A 40 4.48 -17.20 -1.05
CA SER A 40 5.73 -17.93 -1.32
C SER A 40 5.95 -19.15 -0.40
N GLY A 41 5.04 -19.41 0.56
CA GLY A 41 5.23 -20.50 1.53
C GLY A 41 6.53 -20.39 2.33
N GLY A 42 7.03 -19.17 2.52
CA GLY A 42 8.31 -18.91 3.19
C GLY A 42 9.56 -19.14 2.34
N GLN A 43 9.43 -19.51 1.06
CA GLN A 43 10.59 -19.68 0.18
C GLN A 43 11.20 -18.32 -0.21
N PRO A 44 12.54 -18.18 -0.16
CA PRO A 44 13.23 -16.99 -0.64
C PRO A 44 13.13 -16.86 -2.17
N GLY A 45 13.07 -15.62 -2.67
CA GLY A 45 12.83 -15.33 -4.09
C GLY A 45 11.99 -14.07 -4.26
N THR A 46 10.86 -14.18 -4.97
CA THR A 46 9.93 -13.06 -5.22
C THR A 46 9.49 -12.38 -3.92
N ALA A 47 9.24 -13.14 -2.84
CA ALA A 47 8.87 -12.57 -1.55
C ALA A 47 9.97 -11.72 -0.90
N GLN A 48 11.24 -12.06 -1.11
CA GLN A 48 12.37 -11.29 -0.60
C GLN A 48 12.57 -9.98 -1.36
N ILE A 49 12.34 -10.00 -2.69
CA ILE A 49 12.37 -8.80 -3.52
C ILE A 49 11.26 -7.84 -3.12
N VAL A 50 10.04 -8.36 -2.94
CA VAL A 50 8.89 -7.60 -2.47
C VAL A 50 9.14 -7.02 -1.08
N ASP A 51 9.72 -7.79 -0.15
CA ASP A 51 10.06 -7.33 1.21
C ASP A 51 11.09 -6.19 1.21
N LYS A 52 12.13 -6.28 0.37
CA LYS A 52 13.12 -5.22 0.16
C LYS A 52 12.48 -3.93 -0.38
N ASN A 53 11.74 -4.04 -1.48
CA ASN A 53 11.18 -2.88 -2.18
C ASN A 53 10.13 -2.16 -1.31
N THR A 54 9.27 -2.92 -0.62
CA THR A 54 8.26 -2.35 0.30
C THR A 54 8.90 -1.73 1.54
N SER A 55 9.99 -2.30 2.06
CA SER A 55 10.71 -1.71 3.20
C SER A 55 11.39 -0.38 2.84
N LEU A 56 11.93 -0.26 1.63
CA LEU A 56 12.43 1.00 1.09
C LEU A 56 11.30 2.04 0.96
N ALA A 57 10.16 1.64 0.39
CA ALA A 57 8.98 2.51 0.25
C ALA A 57 8.48 3.04 1.61
N ARG A 58 8.41 2.19 2.64
CA ARG A 58 8.07 2.60 4.02
C ARG A 58 9.03 3.67 4.57
N LYS A 59 10.32 3.55 4.27
CA LYS A 59 11.33 4.52 4.69
C LYS A 59 11.12 5.88 4.02
N VAL A 60 10.79 5.89 2.73
CA VAL A 60 10.43 7.10 1.98
C VAL A 60 9.16 7.74 2.56
N PHE A 61 8.11 6.96 2.82
CA PHE A 61 6.86 7.51 3.39
C PHE A 61 7.02 8.10 4.79
N ARG A 62 7.96 7.59 5.58
CA ARG A 62 8.29 8.14 6.90
C ARG A 62 9.11 9.43 6.81
N LEU A 63 9.96 9.56 5.79
CA LEU A 63 10.84 10.72 5.58
C LEU A 63 10.12 11.86 4.83
N SER A 64 9.27 11.54 3.85
CA SER A 64 8.39 12.50 3.15
C SER A 64 7.16 12.86 3.99
N LYS A 65 7.33 13.08 5.29
CA LYS A 65 6.34 13.85 6.04
C LYS A 65 6.43 15.29 5.54
N GLU A 66 5.42 15.72 4.80
CA GLU A 66 5.08 17.14 4.74
C GLU A 66 4.81 17.66 6.16
#